data_AF-A0A8K0RFY6-F1
#
_entry.id   AF-A0A8K0RFY6-F1
#
_cell.length_a   1.000
_cell.length_b   1.000
_cell.length_c   1.000
_cell.angle_alpha   90.00
_cell.angle_beta   90.00
_cell.angle_gamma   90.00
#
_symmetry.space_group_name_H-M   'P 1'
#
loop_
_entity.id
_entity.type
_entity.pdbx_description
1 polymer ?
#
loop_
_entity_poly.entity_id
_entity_poly.type
_entity_poly.pdbx_seq_one_letter_code
_entity_poly.pdbx_strand_id
1 'polypeptide(L)'
;MATNRVPTPSTSAASRASTFVRDGSERATPTGTPVPVPRQVVATPPASQASDMDMSLRESSQPISEPSAVNSMQVPGTGNFQPYGLLMKTQITLISGKKLQDIQTIHKEMLCCHSTTVQVTFRQAEALSKAYPLADNLRKKLKQFVYPRFSVQNFEDSHAENHAIPVIVQIYSNYPLPEYRKSIQKTLDEVIIEQVAKHNTVGTGKAAVQKKDLKDMGIQARLTALTSKGVFNIAMHLSIELRGVKQKEVKIAETNTTKAAAQRRIFLPNFESPTVSALTHWVYSRGEILNEKGDLKTAHNAEHLYALQGLAAHLGITVLKEQCLSMLVEKTNTMIDFALREGLKLQHLLGWGERVEPPSGDDHAAVPEDCANVHPQDDTVQVVFQHVLKDKNPPKRLVDLVVQTLADHLDLELWAQLEHMINHQMSKNLNKAMVLRRQIKMEEEDCFSVKSEVMSAPNGKF
;
A
#
# COMPACT_ATOMS: atom_id res chain seq x y z
N MET A 1 -60.65 -4.69 -13.86
CA MET A 1 -59.34 -4.10 -14.22
C MET A 1 -59.16 -2.85 -13.37
N ALA A 2 -58.39 -2.97 -12.28
CA ALA A 2 -58.23 -1.94 -11.27
C ALA A 2 -56.90 -1.20 -11.49
N THR A 3 -56.97 0.13 -11.64
CA THR A 3 -55.81 1.02 -11.77
C THR A 3 -55.56 1.71 -10.43
N ASN A 4 -54.44 1.38 -9.78
CA ASN A 4 -53.96 2.06 -8.58
C ASN A 4 -53.24 3.36 -8.95
N ARG A 5 -53.71 4.49 -8.39
CA ARG A 5 -52.99 5.77 -8.33
C ARG A 5 -52.24 5.87 -7.00
N VAL A 6 -50.96 6.21 -7.06
CA VAL A 6 -50.10 6.52 -5.92
C VAL A 6 -50.11 8.04 -5.68
N PRO A 7 -50.23 8.54 -4.43
CA PRO A 7 -50.08 9.95 -4.12
C PRO A 7 -48.65 10.32 -3.72
N THR A 8 -48.16 11.45 -4.25
CA THR A 8 -46.93 12.15 -3.86
C THR A 8 -47.13 13.00 -2.59
N PRO A 9 -46.16 13.08 -1.67
CA PRO A 9 -46.17 14.09 -0.62
C PRO A 9 -45.32 15.32 -0.96
N SER A 10 -45.89 16.46 -0.60
CA SER A 10 -45.41 17.83 -0.79
C SER A 10 -44.41 18.29 0.27
N THR A 11 -43.57 19.21 -0.18
CA THR A 11 -42.54 20.02 0.47
C THR A 11 -43.01 20.75 1.75
N SER A 12 -42.17 20.80 2.78
CA SER A 12 -42.15 21.92 3.74
C SER A 12 -40.71 22.25 4.16
N ALA A 13 -40.43 23.54 4.18
CA ALA A 13 -39.14 24.15 4.53
C ALA A 13 -39.20 24.68 5.97
N ALA A 14 -38.10 24.58 6.71
CA ALA A 14 -37.89 25.35 7.92
C ALA A 14 -36.41 25.68 8.13
N SER A 15 -36.12 26.98 8.08
CA SER A 15 -34.87 27.64 8.44
C SER A 15 -34.49 27.41 9.90
N ARG A 16 -33.18 27.37 10.18
CA ARG A 16 -32.63 27.82 11.46
C ARG A 16 -31.20 28.35 11.28
N ALA A 17 -31.08 29.67 11.49
CA ALA A 17 -29.82 30.38 11.67
C ALA A 17 -29.25 30.08 13.07
N SER A 18 -27.92 29.99 13.17
CA SER A 18 -27.22 29.95 14.45
C SER A 18 -26.15 31.04 14.47
N THR A 19 -26.38 32.01 15.35
CA THR A 19 -25.57 33.19 15.62
C THR A 19 -24.53 32.82 16.67
N PHE A 20 -23.24 33.00 16.36
CA PHE A 20 -22.17 32.81 17.33
C PHE A 20 -21.98 34.11 18.13
N VAL A 21 -22.14 33.99 19.46
CA VAL A 21 -21.99 35.07 20.44
C VAL A 21 -20.52 35.25 20.78
N ARG A 22 -20.13 36.52 20.80
CA ARG A 22 -18.84 37.06 21.23
C ARG A 22 -18.99 37.39 22.72
N ASP A 23 -18.17 36.80 23.58
CA ASP A 23 -18.09 37.23 24.98
C ASP A 23 -16.63 37.49 25.36
N GLY A 24 -16.43 38.67 25.94
CA GLY A 24 -15.15 39.15 26.43
C GLY A 24 -15.22 39.21 27.95
N SER A 25 -14.14 38.82 28.61
CA SER A 25 -13.99 39.09 30.03
C SER A 25 -12.54 39.43 30.34
N GLU A 26 -12.37 40.67 30.79
CA GLU A 26 -11.17 41.22 31.40
C GLU A 26 -11.01 40.67 32.82
N ARG A 27 -9.79 40.27 33.22
CA ARG A 27 -9.25 40.67 34.54
C ARG A 27 -7.76 40.36 34.75
N ALA A 28 -7.07 41.45 35.08
CA ALA A 28 -6.04 41.60 36.12
C ALA A 28 -4.76 40.75 36.10
N THR A 29 -3.65 41.48 35.89
CA THR A 29 -2.26 41.20 36.28
C THR A 29 -2.08 40.84 37.77
N PRO A 30 -0.98 40.13 38.11
CA PRO A 30 0.04 40.86 38.85
C PRO A 30 1.50 40.63 38.37
N THR A 31 2.23 41.70 38.62
CA THR A 31 3.66 42.00 38.56
C THR A 31 4.59 40.88 39.01
N GLY A 32 5.60 40.56 38.18
CA GLY A 32 6.75 39.75 38.55
C GLY A 32 7.95 40.12 37.67
N THR A 33 8.93 40.79 38.25
CA THR A 33 10.19 41.23 37.64
C THR A 33 11.11 40.03 37.36
N PRO A 34 11.66 39.84 36.14
CA PRO A 34 12.72 38.86 35.93
C PRO A 34 14.11 39.51 35.92
N VAL A 35 15.01 38.84 36.65
CA VAL A 35 16.45 39.04 36.75
C VAL A 35 17.13 38.80 35.38
N PRO A 36 18.16 39.56 34.99
CA PRO A 36 18.86 39.34 33.72
C PRO A 36 19.85 38.17 33.81
N VAL A 37 19.67 37.15 32.97
CA VAL A 37 20.64 36.07 32.72
C VAL A 37 21.42 36.41 31.43
N PRO A 38 22.76 36.25 31.40
CA PRO A 38 23.58 36.61 30.26
C PRO A 38 23.35 35.68 29.05
N ARG A 39 23.16 36.30 27.88
CA ARG A 39 23.05 35.66 26.56
C ARG A 39 24.33 34.91 26.21
N GLN A 40 24.27 33.59 26.11
CA GLN A 40 25.17 32.82 25.25
C GLN A 40 24.64 32.83 23.82
N VAL A 41 25.49 33.28 22.90
CA VAL A 41 25.26 33.31 21.46
C VAL A 41 25.46 31.89 20.93
N VAL A 42 24.38 31.18 20.63
CA VAL A 42 24.41 29.98 19.80
C VAL A 42 23.84 30.38 18.44
N ALA A 43 24.70 30.34 17.42
CA ALA A 43 24.33 30.63 16.05
C ALA A 43 23.51 29.48 15.46
N THR A 44 22.23 29.71 15.24
CA THR A 44 21.35 28.84 14.44
C THR A 44 21.55 29.17 12.96
N PRO A 45 21.82 28.18 12.08
CA PRO A 45 21.87 28.44 10.64
C PRO A 45 20.45 28.68 10.09
N PRO A 46 20.30 29.51 9.03
CA PRO A 46 19.01 29.84 8.47
C PRO A 46 18.38 28.63 7.77
N ALA A 47 17.06 28.50 7.96
CA ALA A 47 16.19 27.57 7.27
C ALA A 47 16.39 27.68 5.75
N SER A 48 16.97 26.63 5.17
CA SER A 48 17.05 26.48 3.72
C SER A 48 15.65 26.23 3.16
N GLN A 49 15.34 27.03 2.16
CA GLN A 49 14.16 26.99 1.32
C GLN A 49 13.88 25.56 0.85
N ALA A 50 12.61 25.15 0.96
CA ALA A 50 12.07 23.97 0.31
C ALA A 50 12.27 24.11 -1.20
N SER A 51 13.38 23.58 -1.70
CA SER A 51 13.58 23.34 -3.11
C SER A 51 12.73 22.12 -3.50
N ASP A 52 11.88 22.31 -4.51
CA ASP A 52 11.29 21.23 -5.29
C ASP A 52 12.44 20.35 -5.81
N MET A 53 12.82 19.33 -5.04
CA MET A 53 13.62 18.23 -5.54
C MET A 53 12.74 17.47 -6.53
N ASP A 54 12.84 17.87 -7.79
CA ASP A 54 12.55 17.04 -8.96
C ASP A 54 13.38 15.76 -8.76
N MET A 55 12.77 14.75 -8.13
CA MET A 55 13.23 13.36 -8.13
C MET A 55 13.15 12.89 -9.58
N SER A 56 14.08 13.39 -10.38
CA SER A 56 14.42 12.91 -11.69
C SER A 56 14.87 11.48 -11.46
N LEU A 57 13.94 10.56 -11.66
CA LEU A 57 14.21 9.17 -12.00
C LEU A 57 15.47 9.15 -12.85
N ARG A 58 16.50 8.48 -12.35
CA ARG A 58 17.70 8.16 -13.10
C ARG A 58 17.27 7.18 -14.19
N GLU A 59 16.63 7.70 -15.23
CA GLU A 59 16.29 6.97 -16.45
C GLU A 59 17.61 6.66 -17.16
N SER A 60 18.10 5.43 -16.98
CA SER A 60 19.05 4.83 -17.91
C SER A 60 18.38 4.76 -19.28
N SER A 61 18.56 5.82 -20.07
CA SER A 61 18.20 5.86 -21.49
C SER A 61 19.15 4.95 -22.27
N GLN A 62 18.98 3.63 -22.17
CA GLN A 62 19.52 2.72 -23.15
C GLN A 62 18.45 2.45 -24.23
N PRO A 63 18.80 2.51 -25.53
CA PRO A 63 17.87 2.17 -26.59
C PRO A 63 17.50 0.68 -26.48
N ILE A 64 16.23 0.42 -26.20
CA ILE A 64 15.65 -0.93 -26.18
C ILE A 64 15.59 -1.39 -27.64
N SER A 65 16.50 -2.29 -28.02
CA SER A 65 16.34 -3.09 -29.23
C SER A 65 15.27 -4.13 -28.94
N GLU A 66 14.10 -3.99 -29.56
CA GLU A 66 13.00 -4.96 -29.45
C GLU A 66 13.37 -6.27 -30.16
N PRO A 67 13.40 -7.43 -29.49
CA PRO A 67 13.33 -8.70 -30.20
C PRO A 67 11.87 -8.96 -30.58
N SER A 68 11.65 -9.28 -31.86
CA SER A 68 10.35 -9.54 -32.46
C SER A 68 9.51 -10.54 -31.67
N ALA A 69 8.24 -10.19 -31.46
CA ALA A 69 7.24 -11.02 -30.82
C ALA A 69 6.92 -12.25 -31.69
N VAL A 70 7.44 -13.42 -31.30
CA VAL A 70 6.96 -14.71 -31.80
C VAL A 70 5.78 -15.12 -30.92
N ASN A 71 4.59 -15.12 -31.52
CA ASN A 71 3.38 -15.71 -30.95
C ASN A 71 3.64 -17.18 -30.62
N SER A 72 3.73 -17.52 -29.33
CA SER A 72 3.62 -18.89 -28.86
C SER A 72 2.52 -18.95 -27.81
N MET A 73 1.32 -19.36 -28.25
CA MET A 73 0.30 -19.89 -27.36
C MET A 73 0.85 -21.20 -26.78
N GLN A 74 1.42 -21.14 -25.57
CA GLN A 74 1.81 -22.33 -24.83
C GLN A 74 0.90 -22.53 -23.61
N VAL A 75 0.50 -23.79 -23.49
CA VAL A 75 -0.35 -24.42 -22.49
C VAL A 75 0.19 -24.15 -21.06
N PRO A 76 -0.67 -23.88 -20.07
CA PRO A 76 -0.25 -23.74 -18.68
C PRO A 76 0.11 -25.12 -18.11
N GLY A 77 1.39 -25.42 -17.92
CA GLY A 77 1.77 -26.67 -17.26
C GLY A 77 3.26 -26.95 -17.06
N THR A 78 4.14 -26.37 -17.87
CA THR A 78 5.59 -26.54 -17.71
C THR A 78 6.25 -25.18 -17.67
N GLY A 79 6.82 -24.82 -16.52
CA GLY A 79 7.48 -23.54 -16.31
C GLY A 79 8.59 -23.33 -17.32
N ASN A 80 8.36 -22.46 -18.31
CA ASN A 80 9.40 -21.98 -19.21
C ASN A 80 10.47 -21.29 -18.37
N PHE A 81 11.61 -21.97 -18.20
CA PHE A 81 12.75 -21.45 -17.47
C PHE A 81 13.24 -20.18 -18.16
N GLN A 82 12.88 -19.01 -17.62
CA GLN A 82 13.46 -17.76 -18.10
C GLN A 82 14.90 -17.69 -17.59
N PRO A 83 15.90 -17.48 -18.48
CA PRO A 83 17.27 -17.30 -18.04
C PRO A 83 17.34 -16.17 -17.02
N TYR A 84 18.07 -16.38 -15.93
CA TYR A 84 18.12 -15.50 -14.75
C TYR A 84 18.38 -14.01 -15.10
N GLY A 85 19.17 -13.74 -16.15
CA GLY A 85 19.41 -12.38 -16.63
C GLY A 85 18.17 -11.64 -17.14
N LEU A 86 17.14 -12.35 -17.64
CA LEU A 86 15.86 -11.74 -18.03
C LEU A 86 15.05 -11.27 -16.82
N LEU A 87 15.22 -11.93 -15.67
CA LEU A 87 14.46 -11.63 -14.45
C LEU A 87 14.93 -10.35 -13.75
N MET A 88 16.11 -9.83 -14.11
CA MET A 88 16.73 -8.64 -13.50
C MET A 88 16.62 -7.39 -14.38
N LYS A 89 15.76 -7.39 -15.40
CA LYS A 89 15.69 -6.30 -16.39
C LYS A 89 14.96 -5.08 -15.87
N THR A 90 13.79 -5.27 -15.26
CA THR A 90 12.91 -4.14 -14.92
C THR A 90 12.87 -3.94 -13.41
N GLN A 91 13.38 -2.81 -12.95
CA GLN A 91 13.24 -2.42 -11.54
C GLN A 91 11.89 -1.72 -11.32
N ILE A 92 11.27 -2.06 -10.20
CA ILE A 92 10.07 -1.40 -9.66
C ILE A 92 10.33 -0.97 -8.22
N THR A 93 9.61 0.04 -7.78
CA THR A 93 9.75 0.63 -6.46
C THR A 93 8.59 0.21 -5.55
N LEU A 94 8.90 -0.42 -4.43
CA LEU A 94 7.97 -0.67 -3.32
C LEU A 94 8.04 0.54 -2.38
N ILE A 95 6.89 1.18 -2.13
CA ILE A 95 6.80 2.35 -1.27
C ILE A 95 5.92 1.99 -0.08
N SER A 96 6.48 2.00 1.13
CA SER A 96 5.84 1.46 2.34
C SER A 96 5.77 2.45 3.50
N GLY A 97 5.09 2.02 4.57
CA GLY A 97 4.85 2.80 5.77
C GLY A 97 3.66 3.75 5.66
N LYS A 98 3.11 4.16 6.81
CA LYS A 98 1.91 5.03 6.89
C LYS A 98 2.06 6.36 6.14
N LYS A 99 3.29 6.86 6.03
CA LYS A 99 3.64 8.11 5.33
C LYS A 99 4.15 7.88 3.89
N LEU A 100 4.26 6.63 3.43
CA LEU A 100 4.80 6.28 2.11
C LEU A 100 6.21 6.86 1.86
N GLN A 101 7.06 6.84 2.89
CA GLN A 101 8.42 7.41 2.85
C GLN A 101 9.50 6.35 2.67
N ASP A 102 9.20 5.10 3.05
CA ASP A 102 10.16 4.01 2.94
C ASP A 102 10.17 3.47 1.52
N ILE A 103 11.34 3.44 0.90
CA ILE A 103 11.51 3.10 -0.52
C ILE A 103 12.43 1.88 -0.63
N GLN A 104 11.94 0.83 -1.28
CA GLN A 104 12.73 -0.34 -1.63
C GLN A 104 12.60 -0.64 -3.12
N THR A 105 13.66 -1.19 -3.73
CA THR A 105 13.66 -1.55 -5.16
C THR A 105 13.70 -3.07 -5.31
N ILE A 106 12.85 -3.60 -6.18
CA ILE A 106 12.80 -5.02 -6.51
C ILE A 106 12.68 -5.19 -8.03
N HIS A 107 13.18 -6.31 -8.57
CA HIS A 107 12.97 -6.62 -9.98
C HIS A 107 11.54 -7.16 -10.20
N LYS A 108 10.84 -6.54 -11.15
CA LYS A 108 9.45 -6.82 -11.50
C LYS A 108 9.28 -8.30 -11.85
N GLU A 109 10.13 -8.81 -12.73
CA GLU A 109 10.00 -10.17 -13.24
C GLU A 109 10.19 -11.20 -12.12
N MET A 110 11.12 -10.97 -11.19
CA MET A 110 11.28 -11.79 -9.98
C MET A 110 10.00 -11.81 -9.13
N LEU A 111 9.42 -10.64 -8.85
CA LEU A 111 8.18 -10.56 -8.07
C LEU A 111 7.00 -11.23 -8.78
N CYS A 112 6.89 -11.05 -10.10
CA CYS A 112 5.85 -11.66 -10.92
C CYS A 112 5.94 -13.19 -11.00
N CYS A 113 7.12 -13.79 -10.79
CA CYS A 113 7.26 -15.25 -10.73
C CYS A 113 6.53 -15.84 -9.52
N HIS A 114 6.38 -15.06 -8.45
CA HIS A 114 5.78 -15.51 -7.19
C HIS A 114 4.36 -14.97 -6.96
N SER A 115 3.95 -13.96 -7.71
CA SER A 115 2.65 -13.29 -7.55
C SER A 115 1.85 -13.22 -8.85
N THR A 116 0.74 -13.95 -8.88
CA THR A 116 -0.23 -13.87 -9.99
C THR A 116 -0.97 -12.53 -9.99
N THR A 117 -1.33 -12.00 -8.81
CA THR A 117 -1.99 -10.71 -8.67
C THR A 117 -1.15 -9.58 -9.25
N VAL A 118 0.14 -9.50 -8.85
CA VAL A 118 1.06 -8.47 -9.36
C VAL A 118 1.28 -8.64 -10.86
N GLN A 119 1.42 -9.87 -11.36
CA GLN A 119 1.54 -10.15 -12.79
C GLN A 119 0.32 -9.60 -13.57
N VAL A 120 -0.89 -9.85 -13.09
CA VAL A 120 -2.14 -9.35 -13.70
C VAL A 120 -2.18 -7.83 -13.68
N THR A 121 -1.86 -7.19 -12.54
CA THR A 121 -1.83 -5.73 -12.42
C THR A 121 -0.86 -5.10 -13.41
N PHE A 122 0.36 -5.61 -13.52
CA PHE A 122 1.34 -5.08 -14.48
C PHE A 122 0.96 -5.32 -15.94
N ARG A 123 0.25 -6.41 -16.25
CA ARG A 123 -0.30 -6.65 -17.59
C ARG A 123 -1.37 -5.63 -17.94
N GLN A 124 -2.30 -5.36 -17.03
CA GLN A 124 -3.33 -4.33 -17.21
C GLN A 124 -2.72 -2.92 -17.35
N ALA A 125 -1.59 -2.69 -16.68
CA ALA A 125 -0.87 -1.42 -16.69
C ALA A 125 0.02 -1.20 -17.94
N GLU A 126 0.19 -2.19 -18.83
CA GLU A 126 1.18 -2.15 -19.91
C GLU A 126 0.97 -0.99 -20.89
N ALA A 127 -0.27 -0.76 -21.32
CA ALA A 127 -0.60 0.32 -22.25
C ALA A 127 -0.25 1.70 -21.65
N LEU A 128 -0.57 1.92 -20.37
CA LEU A 128 -0.21 3.15 -19.66
C LEU A 128 1.30 3.25 -19.41
N SER A 129 1.97 2.13 -19.14
CA SER A 129 3.42 2.09 -18.95
C SER A 129 4.18 2.50 -20.21
N LYS A 130 3.63 2.23 -21.40
CA LYS A 130 4.17 2.74 -22.69
C LYS A 130 3.82 4.22 -22.91
N ALA A 131 2.64 4.66 -22.46
CA ALA A 131 2.18 6.04 -22.66
C ALA A 131 2.90 7.07 -21.78
N TYR A 132 3.22 6.74 -20.51
CA TYR A 132 3.84 7.70 -19.60
C TYR A 132 5.21 8.22 -20.05
N PRO A 133 6.16 7.40 -20.51
CA PRO A 133 7.44 7.88 -21.03
C PRO A 133 7.27 8.81 -22.23
N LEU A 134 6.31 8.52 -23.12
CA LEU A 134 5.98 9.38 -24.25
C LEU A 134 5.43 10.74 -23.78
N ALA A 135 4.51 10.73 -22.81
CA ALA A 135 3.95 11.95 -22.23
C ALA A 135 5.03 12.79 -21.52
N ASP A 136 5.92 12.14 -20.77
CA ASP A 136 7.04 12.83 -20.11
C ASP A 136 8.06 13.37 -21.11
N ASN A 137 8.33 12.66 -22.21
CA ASN A 137 9.19 13.14 -23.30
C ASN A 137 8.62 14.41 -23.94
N LEU A 138 7.32 14.44 -24.27
CA LEU A 138 6.65 15.61 -24.81
C LEU A 138 6.72 16.80 -23.84
N ARG A 139 6.49 16.55 -22.55
CA ARG A 139 6.62 17.56 -21.49
C ARG A 139 8.05 18.08 -21.39
N LYS A 140 9.07 17.22 -21.42
CA LYS A 140 10.50 17.59 -21.39
C LYS A 140 10.88 18.42 -22.62
N LYS A 141 10.47 18.02 -23.82
CA LYS A 141 10.66 18.79 -25.06
C LYS A 141 10.03 20.17 -24.97
N LEU A 142 8.78 20.27 -24.51
CA LEU A 142 8.12 21.55 -24.33
C LEU A 142 8.82 22.42 -23.27
N LYS A 143 9.29 21.82 -22.16
CA LYS A 143 9.99 22.51 -21.06
C LYS A 143 11.27 23.21 -21.52
N GLN A 144 11.92 22.74 -22.59
CA GLN A 144 13.13 23.37 -23.15
C GLN A 144 12.87 24.80 -23.63
N PHE A 145 11.64 25.10 -24.05
CA PHE A 145 11.24 26.41 -24.57
C PHE A 145 10.75 27.41 -23.50
N VAL A 146 10.51 26.94 -22.27
CA VAL A 146 9.86 27.71 -21.20
C VAL A 146 10.65 27.65 -19.89
N TYR A 147 11.95 27.33 -20.00
CA TYR A 147 12.82 27.24 -18.84
C TYR A 147 12.88 28.61 -18.14
N PRO A 148 13.03 28.70 -16.80
CA PRO A 148 13.02 29.98 -16.07
C PRO A 148 14.04 31.04 -16.54
N ARG A 149 15.05 30.64 -17.33
CA ARG A 149 16.06 31.53 -17.91
C ARG A 149 15.81 31.86 -19.40
N PHE A 150 14.77 31.31 -19.99
CA PHE A 150 14.39 31.52 -21.37
C PHE A 150 13.40 32.69 -21.41
N SER A 151 13.93 33.90 -21.62
CA SER A 151 13.10 35.09 -21.80
C SER A 151 12.37 35.04 -23.13
N VAL A 152 11.30 35.84 -23.27
CA VAL A 152 10.61 36.04 -24.55
C VAL A 152 11.61 36.48 -25.63
N GLN A 153 12.51 37.41 -25.31
CA GLN A 153 13.52 37.90 -26.25
C GLN A 153 14.44 36.77 -26.74
N ASN A 154 14.93 35.91 -25.83
CA ASN A 154 15.78 34.78 -26.22
C ASN A 154 15.03 33.79 -27.13
N PHE A 155 13.73 33.59 -26.88
CA PHE A 155 12.89 32.75 -27.72
C PHE A 155 12.72 33.32 -29.12
N GLU A 156 12.54 34.65 -29.23
CA GLU A 156 12.47 35.38 -30.49
C GLU A 156 13.81 35.37 -31.24
N ASP A 157 14.91 35.74 -30.58
CA ASP A 157 16.25 35.83 -31.17
C ASP A 157 16.77 34.49 -31.68
N SER A 158 16.36 33.38 -31.04
CA SER A 158 16.73 32.02 -31.45
C SER A 158 15.76 31.38 -32.44
N HIS A 159 14.69 32.08 -32.84
CA HIS A 159 13.62 31.55 -33.68
C HIS A 159 13.07 30.21 -33.17
N ALA A 160 12.94 30.08 -31.84
CA ALA A 160 12.56 28.84 -31.18
C ALA A 160 11.13 28.40 -31.53
N GLU A 161 10.28 29.31 -32.02
CA GLU A 161 8.93 29.01 -32.53
C GLU A 161 8.94 27.90 -33.59
N ASN A 162 9.96 27.85 -34.45
CA ASN A 162 10.06 26.86 -35.52
C ASN A 162 10.16 25.43 -34.97
N HIS A 163 10.71 25.26 -33.76
CA HIS A 163 10.85 23.98 -33.07
C HIS A 163 9.72 23.75 -32.06
N ALA A 164 9.19 24.81 -31.45
CA ALA A 164 8.10 24.72 -30.49
C ALA A 164 6.77 24.34 -31.14
N ILE A 165 6.43 24.93 -32.31
CA ILE A 165 5.17 24.67 -33.01
C ILE A 165 4.95 23.18 -33.28
N PRO A 166 5.89 22.43 -33.89
CA PRO A 166 5.73 20.99 -34.10
C PRO A 166 5.44 20.20 -32.82
N VAL A 167 6.09 20.56 -31.70
CA VAL A 167 5.88 19.91 -30.40
C VAL A 167 4.48 20.22 -29.86
N ILE A 168 4.05 21.48 -29.95
CA ILE A 168 2.70 21.91 -29.52
C ILE A 168 1.63 21.18 -30.33
N VAL A 169 1.81 21.08 -31.66
CA VAL A 169 0.89 20.34 -32.55
C VAL A 169 0.86 18.86 -32.20
N GLN A 170 2.02 18.24 -31.94
CA GLN A 170 2.08 16.84 -31.53
C GLN A 170 1.32 16.60 -30.21
N ILE A 171 1.45 17.50 -29.23
CA ILE A 171 0.71 17.43 -27.96
C ILE A 171 -0.79 17.59 -28.21
N TYR A 172 -1.21 18.55 -29.03
CA TYR A 172 -2.63 18.80 -29.32
C TYR A 172 -3.30 17.60 -30.00
N SER A 173 -2.66 17.03 -31.02
CA SER A 173 -3.24 15.96 -31.84
C SER A 173 -3.11 14.58 -31.21
N ASN A 174 -1.96 14.28 -30.59
CA ASN A 174 -1.56 12.91 -30.26
C ASN A 174 -1.05 12.75 -28.82
N TYR A 175 -1.63 13.48 -27.85
CA TYR A 175 -1.20 13.30 -26.45
C TYR A 175 -1.39 11.84 -25.99
N PRO A 176 -0.38 11.19 -25.40
CA PRO A 176 -0.44 9.74 -25.10
C PRO A 176 -1.52 9.34 -24.10
N LEU A 177 -1.97 10.24 -23.23
CA LEU A 177 -2.98 9.97 -22.21
C LEU A 177 -4.37 10.46 -22.67
N PRO A 178 -5.29 9.58 -23.08
CA PRO A 178 -6.54 9.96 -23.72
C PRO A 178 -7.48 10.77 -22.81
N GLU A 179 -7.48 10.47 -21.51
CA GLU A 179 -8.28 11.16 -20.49
C GLU A 179 -8.03 12.68 -20.46
N TYR A 180 -6.80 13.11 -20.79
CA TYR A 180 -6.39 14.51 -20.72
C TYR A 180 -6.46 15.27 -22.04
N ARG A 181 -6.66 14.58 -23.18
CA ARG A 181 -6.64 15.19 -24.52
C ARG A 181 -7.62 16.36 -24.64
N LYS A 182 -8.87 16.17 -24.21
CA LYS A 182 -9.92 17.20 -24.29
C LYS A 182 -9.58 18.43 -23.47
N SER A 183 -9.05 18.24 -22.25
CA SER A 183 -8.64 19.36 -21.37
C SER A 183 -7.51 20.15 -22.00
N ILE A 184 -6.47 19.46 -22.49
CA ILE A 184 -5.30 20.07 -23.13
C ILE A 184 -5.72 20.86 -24.39
N GLN A 185 -6.54 20.26 -25.25
CA GLN A 185 -7.04 20.89 -26.47
C GLN A 185 -7.83 22.16 -26.14
N LYS A 186 -8.75 22.08 -25.17
CA LYS A 186 -9.54 23.22 -24.70
C LYS A 186 -8.65 24.36 -24.19
N THR A 187 -7.72 24.08 -23.29
CA THR A 187 -6.79 25.09 -22.75
C THR A 187 -5.99 25.75 -23.87
N LEU A 188 -5.53 24.96 -24.83
CA LEU A 188 -4.72 25.47 -25.94
C LEU A 188 -5.55 26.36 -26.87
N ASP A 189 -6.78 25.96 -27.20
CA ASP A 189 -7.72 26.76 -28.00
C ASP A 189 -8.07 28.08 -27.29
N GLU A 190 -8.29 28.05 -25.97
CA GLU A 190 -8.55 29.26 -25.16
C GLU A 190 -7.36 30.22 -25.19
N VAL A 191 -6.14 29.72 -25.00
CA VAL A 191 -4.93 30.56 -25.01
C VAL A 191 -4.64 31.11 -26.40
N ILE A 192 -4.88 30.35 -27.49
CA ILE A 192 -4.77 30.90 -28.86
C ILE A 192 -5.72 32.08 -29.04
N ILE A 193 -7.00 31.93 -28.65
CA ILE A 193 -8.01 32.99 -28.77
C ILE A 193 -7.58 34.23 -27.96
N GLU A 194 -6.99 34.03 -26.78
CA GLU A 194 -6.45 35.10 -25.94
C GLU A 194 -5.28 35.82 -26.61
N GLN A 195 -4.32 35.09 -27.20
CA GLN A 195 -3.17 35.71 -27.87
C GLN A 195 -3.58 36.51 -29.12
N VAL A 196 -4.56 36.02 -29.87
CA VAL A 196 -5.15 36.75 -31.01
C VAL A 196 -5.83 38.03 -30.54
N ALA A 197 -6.58 37.97 -29.44
CA ALA A 197 -7.21 39.15 -28.85
C ALA A 197 -6.18 40.19 -28.36
N LYS A 198 -4.98 39.75 -27.98
CA LYS A 198 -3.85 40.59 -27.58
C LYS A 198 -3.01 41.11 -28.77
N HIS A 199 -3.46 40.91 -30.01
CA HIS A 199 -2.76 41.32 -31.24
C HIS A 199 -1.37 40.69 -31.42
N ASN A 200 -1.12 39.50 -30.85
CA ASN A 200 0.12 38.74 -31.08
C ASN A 200 0.05 37.91 -32.37
N THR A 201 -0.33 38.52 -33.49
CA THR A 201 -0.49 37.87 -34.82
C THR A 201 0.55 38.37 -35.83
N VAL A 202 1.05 37.49 -36.70
CA VAL A 202 1.98 37.85 -37.78
C VAL A 202 1.22 38.60 -38.87
N GLY A 203 1.39 39.92 -38.94
CA GLY A 203 0.78 40.78 -39.98
C GLY A 203 0.60 42.23 -39.53
N THR A 204 1.31 43.15 -40.17
CA THR A 204 1.20 44.61 -39.98
C THR A 204 0.21 45.20 -40.99
N GLY A 205 -1.10 45.07 -40.75
CA GLY A 205 -2.12 45.71 -41.60
C GLY A 205 -3.53 45.17 -41.41
N LYS A 206 -4.53 45.89 -41.96
CA LYS A 206 -6.01 45.69 -41.82
C LYS A 206 -6.56 44.27 -42.12
N ALA A 207 -5.72 43.30 -42.47
CA ALA A 207 -6.03 41.88 -42.65
C ALA A 207 -5.55 41.02 -41.46
N ALA A 208 -5.61 41.56 -40.23
CA ALA A 208 -5.34 40.76 -39.04
C ALA A 208 -6.36 39.62 -38.96
N VAL A 209 -5.86 38.38 -38.81
CA VAL A 209 -6.67 37.16 -38.72
C VAL A 209 -7.76 37.36 -37.67
N GLN A 210 -9.02 37.34 -38.09
CA GLN A 210 -10.12 37.52 -37.15
C GLN A 210 -10.39 36.21 -36.41
N LYS A 211 -10.95 36.30 -35.19
CA LYS A 211 -11.33 35.15 -34.37
C LYS A 211 -12.23 34.14 -35.11
N LYS A 212 -12.98 34.59 -36.13
CA LYS A 212 -13.85 33.75 -36.95
C LYS A 212 -13.03 32.85 -37.87
N ASP A 213 -12.02 33.42 -38.54
CA ASP A 213 -11.15 32.70 -39.49
C ASP A 213 -10.31 31.63 -38.79
N LEU A 214 -9.94 31.85 -37.53
CA LEU A 214 -9.18 30.89 -36.72
C LEU A 214 -9.93 29.59 -36.43
N LYS A 215 -11.25 29.55 -36.40
CA LYS A 215 -11.96 28.32 -36.02
C LYS A 215 -11.89 27.24 -37.09
N ASP A 216 -11.78 27.66 -38.36
CA ASP A 216 -11.78 26.75 -39.50
C ASP A 216 -10.36 26.30 -39.89
N MET A 217 -9.34 26.87 -39.25
CA MET A 217 -7.93 26.55 -39.49
C MET A 217 -7.44 25.37 -38.63
N GLY A 218 -6.63 24.49 -39.23
CA GLY A 218 -5.90 23.46 -38.49
C GLY A 218 -4.92 24.06 -37.47
N ILE A 219 -4.62 23.35 -36.38
CA ILE A 219 -3.78 23.85 -35.27
C ILE A 219 -2.42 24.39 -35.73
N GLN A 220 -1.77 23.74 -36.70
CA GLN A 220 -0.50 24.20 -37.27
C GLN A 220 -0.64 25.62 -37.84
N ALA A 221 -1.64 25.85 -38.69
CA ALA A 221 -1.86 27.13 -39.34
C ALA A 221 -2.24 28.22 -38.33
N ARG A 222 -3.02 27.87 -37.29
CA ARG A 222 -3.37 28.79 -36.19
C ARG A 222 -2.13 29.24 -35.43
N LEU A 223 -1.19 28.34 -35.16
CA LEU A 223 0.05 28.66 -34.46
C LEU A 223 1.04 29.46 -35.33
N THR A 224 1.16 29.13 -36.62
CA THR A 224 2.00 29.88 -37.57
C THR A 224 1.50 31.31 -37.80
N ALA A 225 0.22 31.58 -37.61
CA ALA A 225 -0.34 32.93 -37.67
C ALA A 225 0.01 33.79 -36.43
N LEU A 226 0.62 33.24 -35.39
CA LEU A 226 0.99 33.94 -34.17
C LEU A 226 2.45 34.42 -34.20
N THR A 227 2.71 35.56 -33.56
CA THR A 227 4.09 36.01 -33.33
C THR A 227 4.83 35.03 -32.41
N SER A 228 6.16 35.04 -32.45
CA SER A 228 7.02 34.24 -31.56
C SER A 228 6.66 34.42 -30.08
N LYS A 229 6.34 35.64 -29.64
CA LYS A 229 5.78 35.93 -28.32
C LYS A 229 4.47 35.19 -28.02
N GLY A 230 3.54 35.15 -28.98
CA GLY A 230 2.29 34.41 -28.86
C GLY A 230 2.51 32.91 -28.70
N VAL A 231 3.42 32.33 -29.51
CA VAL A 231 3.81 30.92 -29.44
C VAL A 231 4.48 30.60 -28.10
N PHE A 232 5.37 31.47 -27.62
CA PHE A 232 6.01 31.33 -26.31
C PHE A 232 4.98 31.30 -25.17
N ASN A 233 4.01 32.21 -25.18
CA ASN A 233 2.95 32.22 -24.17
C ASN A 233 2.12 30.92 -24.21
N ILE A 234 1.79 30.41 -25.39
CA ILE A 234 1.09 29.12 -25.53
C ILE A 234 1.94 27.98 -24.95
N ALA A 235 3.23 27.92 -25.29
CA ALA A 235 4.14 26.92 -24.75
C ALA A 235 4.20 26.98 -23.21
N MET A 236 4.22 28.18 -22.64
CA MET A 236 4.25 28.39 -21.19
C MET A 236 2.98 27.88 -20.51
N HIS A 237 1.79 28.27 -21.00
CA HIS A 237 0.51 27.79 -20.46
C HIS A 237 0.38 26.28 -20.59
N LEU A 238 0.73 25.72 -21.75
CA LEU A 238 0.70 24.27 -21.98
C LEU A 238 1.65 23.52 -21.04
N SER A 239 2.83 24.07 -20.76
CA SER A 239 3.79 23.47 -19.81
C SER A 239 3.25 23.43 -18.38
N ILE A 240 2.52 24.47 -17.96
CA ILE A 240 1.83 24.50 -16.67
C ILE A 240 0.74 23.42 -16.63
N GLU A 241 -0.10 23.31 -17.67
CA GLU A 241 -1.16 22.30 -17.74
C GLU A 241 -0.58 20.87 -17.71
N LEU A 242 0.45 20.57 -18.50
CA LEU A 242 1.12 19.27 -18.51
C LEU A 242 1.79 18.93 -17.15
N ARG A 243 2.30 19.94 -16.43
CA ARG A 243 2.78 19.76 -15.05
C ARG A 243 1.63 19.39 -14.12
N GLY A 244 0.48 20.05 -14.26
CA GLY A 244 -0.74 19.73 -13.53
C GLY A 244 -1.23 18.30 -13.80
N VAL A 245 -1.21 17.86 -15.06
CA VAL A 245 -1.51 16.47 -15.43
C VAL A 245 -0.56 15.49 -14.75
N LYS A 246 0.76 15.73 -14.80
CA LYS A 246 1.75 14.89 -14.10
C LYS A 246 1.46 14.79 -12.60
N GLN A 247 1.18 15.92 -11.93
CA GLN A 247 0.88 15.93 -10.50
C GLN A 247 -0.42 15.19 -10.17
N LYS A 248 -1.46 15.35 -10.99
CA LYS A 248 -2.74 14.62 -10.85
C LYS A 248 -2.50 13.11 -10.99
N GLU A 249 -1.75 12.68 -12.00
CA GLU A 249 -1.45 11.26 -12.22
C GLU A 249 -0.62 10.62 -11.09
N VAL A 250 0.29 11.37 -10.47
CA VAL A 250 1.03 10.91 -9.28
C VAL A 250 0.07 10.70 -8.10
N LYS A 251 -0.82 11.67 -7.83
CA LYS A 251 -1.81 11.54 -6.75
C LYS A 251 -2.79 10.40 -6.97
N ILE A 252 -3.26 10.20 -8.20
CA ILE A 252 -4.18 9.10 -8.51
C ILE A 252 -3.47 7.75 -8.33
N ALA A 253 -2.18 7.65 -8.69
CA ALA A 253 -1.42 6.42 -8.51
C ALA A 253 -1.33 5.96 -7.05
N GLU A 254 -1.41 6.86 -6.06
CA GLU A 254 -1.43 6.49 -4.63
C GLU A 254 -2.65 5.63 -4.26
N THR A 255 -3.74 5.74 -5.03
CA THR A 255 -5.01 5.02 -4.77
C THR A 255 -5.35 4.00 -5.85
N ASN A 256 -4.80 4.15 -7.06
CA ASN A 256 -5.06 3.27 -8.20
C ASN A 256 -3.84 2.37 -8.47
N THR A 257 -3.99 1.08 -8.16
CA THR A 257 -2.94 0.07 -8.31
C THR A 257 -2.43 -0.07 -9.76
N THR A 258 -3.31 0.04 -10.76
CA THR A 258 -2.94 -0.05 -12.17
C THR A 258 -2.11 1.15 -12.61
N LYS A 259 -2.49 2.38 -12.21
CA LYS A 259 -1.70 3.59 -12.50
C LYS A 259 -0.36 3.57 -11.74
N ALA A 260 -0.33 3.09 -10.50
CA ALA A 260 0.93 2.87 -9.76
C ALA A 260 1.87 1.90 -10.50
N ALA A 261 1.35 0.74 -10.89
CA ALA A 261 2.11 -0.27 -11.61
C ALA A 261 2.61 0.24 -12.97
N ALA A 262 1.81 1.03 -13.69
CA ALA A 262 2.23 1.65 -14.94
C ALA A 262 3.40 2.63 -14.75
N GLN A 263 3.47 3.28 -13.58
CA GLN A 263 4.58 4.13 -13.13
C GLN A 263 5.71 3.34 -12.43
N ARG A 264 5.69 2.00 -12.50
CA ARG A 264 6.67 1.09 -11.88
C ARG A 264 6.73 1.21 -10.35
N ARG A 265 5.59 1.45 -9.70
CA ARG A 265 5.46 1.60 -8.25
C ARG A 265 4.41 0.64 -7.69
N ILE A 266 4.61 0.19 -6.46
CA ILE A 266 3.62 -0.51 -5.64
C ILE A 266 3.57 0.20 -4.29
N PHE A 267 2.38 0.66 -3.88
CA PHE A 267 2.18 1.32 -2.60
C PHE A 267 1.69 0.31 -1.55
N LEU A 268 2.34 0.32 -0.40
CA LEU A 268 2.13 -0.61 0.72
C LEU A 268 1.96 0.18 2.04
N PRO A 269 0.91 1.00 2.17
CA PRO A 269 0.76 1.96 3.29
C PRO A 269 0.62 1.30 4.67
N ASN A 270 0.16 0.05 4.70
CA ASN A 270 -0.12 -0.70 5.94
C ASN A 270 1.03 -1.63 6.35
N PHE A 271 2.15 -1.60 5.64
CA PHE A 271 3.27 -2.48 5.90
C PHE A 271 4.52 -1.65 6.20
N GLU A 272 5.28 -2.09 7.21
CA GLU A 272 6.51 -1.43 7.60
C GLU A 272 7.70 -1.87 6.73
N SER A 273 8.73 -1.03 6.68
CA SER A 273 9.96 -1.29 5.92
C SER A 273 10.59 -2.66 6.22
N PRO A 274 10.69 -3.13 7.50
CA PRO A 274 11.24 -4.46 7.79
C PRO A 274 10.46 -5.61 7.13
N THR A 275 9.13 -5.51 7.06
CA THR A 275 8.25 -6.51 6.41
C THR A 275 8.47 -6.55 4.90
N VAL A 276 8.58 -5.39 4.26
CA VAL A 276 8.87 -5.30 2.82
C VAL A 276 10.29 -5.78 2.50
N SER A 277 11.24 -5.53 3.41
CA SER A 277 12.60 -6.02 3.29
C SER A 277 12.69 -7.55 3.38
N ALA A 278 11.99 -8.16 4.34
CA ALA A 278 11.88 -9.61 4.46
C ALA A 278 11.27 -10.25 3.20
N LEU A 279 10.20 -9.66 2.65
CA LEU A 279 9.63 -10.08 1.36
C LEU A 279 10.67 -10.00 0.23
N THR A 280 11.38 -8.88 0.12
CA THR A 280 12.37 -8.66 -0.94
C THR A 280 13.49 -9.69 -0.84
N HIS A 281 13.99 -9.96 0.37
CA HIS A 281 14.98 -11.00 0.63
C HIS A 281 14.46 -12.39 0.22
N TRP A 282 13.21 -12.72 0.57
CA TRP A 282 12.58 -13.99 0.21
C TRP A 282 12.49 -14.19 -1.32
N VAL A 283 12.09 -13.15 -2.06
CA VAL A 283 12.02 -13.19 -3.54
C VAL A 283 13.39 -13.48 -4.16
N TYR A 284 14.47 -12.89 -3.63
CA TYR A 284 15.82 -13.14 -4.14
C TYR A 284 16.42 -14.46 -3.67
N SER A 285 15.99 -14.98 -2.52
CA SER A 285 16.44 -16.26 -1.96
C SER A 285 15.72 -17.47 -2.55
N ARG A 286 15.10 -17.32 -3.73
CA ARG A 286 14.36 -18.37 -4.45
C ARG A 286 13.23 -19.03 -3.64
N GLY A 287 12.63 -18.30 -2.72
CA GLY A 287 11.53 -18.80 -1.90
C GLY A 287 11.95 -19.64 -0.70
N GLU A 288 13.26 -19.73 -0.41
CA GLU A 288 13.76 -20.27 0.84
C GLU A 288 13.51 -19.25 1.95
N ILE A 289 12.59 -19.60 2.85
CA ILE A 289 12.35 -18.90 4.11
C ILE A 289 13.43 -19.28 5.14
N LEU A 290 13.98 -20.49 5.04
CA LEU A 290 14.66 -21.15 6.12
C LEU A 290 16.16 -21.26 5.81
N ASN A 291 16.99 -20.94 6.81
CA ASN A 291 18.30 -21.56 6.89
C ASN A 291 18.11 -23.07 7.20
N GLU A 292 19.18 -23.88 7.10
CA GLU A 292 19.16 -25.33 7.40
C GLU A 292 18.62 -25.67 8.80
N LYS A 293 18.45 -24.67 9.68
CA LYS A 293 17.91 -24.79 11.04
C LYS A 293 16.42 -24.45 11.17
N GLY A 294 15.73 -24.08 10.09
CA GLY A 294 14.30 -23.75 10.16
C GLY A 294 13.99 -22.34 10.70
N ASP A 295 14.98 -21.46 10.81
CA ASP A 295 14.79 -20.09 11.26
C ASP A 295 14.74 -19.12 10.08
N LEU A 296 13.70 -18.28 10.09
CA LEU A 296 13.59 -17.17 9.15
C LEU A 296 14.62 -16.10 9.54
N LYS A 297 15.74 -16.06 8.82
CA LYS A 297 16.88 -15.15 9.09
C LYS A 297 16.47 -13.67 9.20
N THR A 298 15.32 -13.31 8.64
CA THR A 298 14.81 -11.94 8.55
C THR A 298 13.58 -11.65 9.41
N ALA A 299 12.88 -12.65 9.97
CA ALA A 299 11.72 -12.41 10.81
C ALA A 299 11.97 -12.88 12.23
N HIS A 300 12.20 -11.90 13.09
CA HIS A 300 12.71 -12.12 14.43
C HIS A 300 11.62 -12.44 15.45
N ASN A 301 10.34 -12.22 15.13
CA ASN A 301 9.20 -12.45 16.03
C ASN A 301 7.92 -12.82 15.27
N ALA A 302 6.91 -13.29 16.02
CA ALA A 302 5.62 -13.68 15.46
C ALA A 302 4.85 -12.52 14.82
N GLU A 303 5.00 -11.30 15.36
CA GLU A 303 4.36 -10.09 14.83
C GLU A 303 4.82 -9.82 13.39
N HIS A 304 6.14 -9.86 13.17
CA HIS A 304 6.71 -9.65 11.84
C HIS A 304 6.32 -10.77 10.88
N LEU A 305 6.23 -12.01 11.37
CA LEU A 305 5.80 -13.15 10.57
C LEU A 305 4.33 -13.04 10.14
N TYR A 306 3.46 -12.57 11.05
CA TYR A 306 2.06 -12.29 10.75
C TYR A 306 1.92 -11.12 9.76
N ALA A 307 2.67 -10.04 9.95
CA ALA A 307 2.72 -8.92 9.01
C ALA A 307 3.21 -9.36 7.61
N LEU A 308 4.22 -10.23 7.54
CA LEU A 308 4.73 -10.80 6.28
C LEU A 308 3.69 -11.70 5.61
N GLN A 309 2.95 -12.49 6.39
CA GLN A 309 1.82 -13.28 5.90
C GLN A 309 0.75 -12.37 5.28
N GLY A 310 0.40 -11.27 5.96
CA GLY A 310 -0.56 -10.29 5.47
C GLY A 310 -0.09 -9.60 4.18
N LEU A 311 1.20 -9.27 4.09
CA LEU A 311 1.81 -8.70 2.90
C LEU A 311 1.79 -9.68 1.73
N ALA A 312 2.15 -10.94 1.98
CA ALA A 312 2.10 -12.00 0.98
C ALA A 312 0.68 -12.22 0.47
N ALA A 313 -0.32 -12.22 1.37
CA ALA A 313 -1.73 -12.29 1.00
C ALA A 313 -2.15 -11.08 0.14
N HIS A 314 -1.77 -9.86 0.54
CA HIS A 314 -2.08 -8.63 -0.18
C HIS A 314 -1.51 -8.64 -1.61
N LEU A 315 -0.27 -9.11 -1.76
CA LEU A 315 0.39 -9.24 -3.06
C LEU A 315 -0.02 -10.51 -3.81
N GLY A 316 -0.81 -11.43 -3.25
CA GLY A 316 -1.17 -12.68 -3.90
C GLY A 316 -0.01 -13.67 -4.08
N ILE A 317 0.96 -13.66 -3.16
CA ILE A 317 2.06 -14.62 -3.09
C ILE A 317 1.62 -15.79 -2.22
N THR A 318 0.99 -16.79 -2.82
CA THR A 318 0.35 -17.90 -2.09
C THR A 318 1.35 -18.76 -1.33
N VAL A 319 2.51 -19.05 -1.93
CA VAL A 319 3.54 -19.91 -1.32
C VAL A 319 4.08 -19.29 -0.03
N LEU A 320 4.58 -18.05 -0.07
CA LEU A 320 5.07 -17.33 1.12
C LEU A 320 3.98 -17.23 2.20
N LYS A 321 2.75 -16.90 1.80
CA LYS A 321 1.61 -16.81 2.72
C LYS A 321 1.38 -18.14 3.46
N GLU A 322 1.38 -19.27 2.75
CA GLU A 322 1.19 -20.60 3.36
C GLU A 322 2.38 -21.05 4.20
N GLN A 323 3.61 -20.70 3.81
CA GLN A 323 4.80 -21.00 4.60
C GLN A 323 4.78 -20.21 5.93
N CYS A 324 4.53 -18.90 5.90
CA CYS A 324 4.40 -18.10 7.12
C CYS A 324 3.29 -18.62 8.03
N LEU A 325 2.14 -18.97 7.45
CA LEU A 325 1.02 -19.54 8.20
C LEU A 325 1.36 -20.88 8.85
N SER A 326 2.07 -21.75 8.14
CA SER A 326 2.45 -23.06 8.67
C SER A 326 3.43 -22.94 9.82
N MET A 327 4.40 -22.03 9.72
CA MET A 327 5.33 -21.76 10.83
C MET A 327 4.62 -21.18 12.05
N LEU A 328 3.68 -20.25 11.86
CA LEU A 328 2.89 -19.72 12.98
C LEU A 328 2.10 -20.84 13.68
N VAL A 329 1.39 -21.67 12.91
CA VAL A 329 0.62 -22.80 13.45
C VAL A 329 1.53 -23.78 14.20
N GLU A 330 2.65 -24.18 13.60
CA GLU A 330 3.58 -25.15 14.18
C GLU A 330 4.22 -24.63 15.47
N LYS A 331 4.73 -23.39 15.46
CA LYS A 331 5.31 -22.77 16.66
C LYS A 331 4.26 -22.59 17.76
N THR A 332 3.07 -22.09 17.44
CA THR A 332 1.99 -21.92 18.40
C THR A 332 1.57 -23.27 19.01
N ASN A 333 1.38 -24.32 18.20
CA ASN A 333 1.06 -25.66 18.68
C ASN A 333 2.15 -26.21 19.61
N THR A 334 3.41 -26.13 19.17
CA THR A 334 4.54 -26.65 19.95
C THR A 334 4.63 -25.96 21.31
N MET A 335 4.42 -24.65 21.35
CA MET A 335 4.43 -23.88 22.61
C MET A 335 3.24 -24.19 23.51
N ILE A 336 2.04 -24.37 22.95
CA ILE A 336 0.86 -24.79 23.71
C ILE A 336 1.08 -26.18 24.29
N ASP A 337 1.46 -27.16 23.47
CA ASP A 337 1.69 -28.54 23.89
C ASP A 337 2.78 -28.63 24.97
N PHE A 338 3.87 -27.88 24.79
CA PHE A 338 4.94 -27.79 25.78
C PHE A 338 4.43 -27.24 27.11
N ALA A 339 3.76 -26.08 27.09
CA ALA A 339 3.26 -25.45 28.31
C ALA A 339 2.25 -26.32 29.05
N LEU A 340 1.35 -26.99 28.33
CA LEU A 340 0.37 -27.89 28.92
C LEU A 340 1.03 -29.13 29.56
N ARG A 341 2.11 -29.66 28.96
CA ARG A 341 2.89 -30.75 29.56
C ARG A 341 3.59 -30.32 30.85
N GLU A 342 4.04 -29.08 30.91
CA GLU A 342 4.63 -28.47 32.11
C GLU A 342 3.57 -28.02 33.14
N GLY A 343 2.28 -28.29 32.90
CA GLY A 343 1.20 -27.91 33.81
C GLY A 343 0.90 -26.40 33.85
N LEU A 344 1.43 -25.63 32.89
CA LEU A 344 1.15 -24.21 32.78
C LEU A 344 -0.24 -23.96 32.19
N LYS A 345 -1.00 -23.06 32.80
CA LYS A 345 -2.29 -22.61 32.22
C LYS A 345 -2.07 -21.75 30.99
N LEU A 346 -3.01 -21.81 30.04
CA LEU A 346 -3.01 -20.98 28.82
C LEU A 346 -2.91 -19.47 29.11
N GLN A 347 -3.46 -19.00 30.24
CA GLN A 347 -3.34 -17.60 30.67
C GLN A 347 -1.87 -17.13 30.80
N HIS A 348 -0.95 -18.02 31.21
CA HIS A 348 0.47 -17.70 31.32
C HIS A 348 1.09 -17.47 29.93
N LEU A 349 0.73 -18.30 28.94
CA LEU A 349 1.18 -18.15 27.55
C LEU A 349 0.65 -16.87 26.89
N LEU A 350 -0.51 -16.37 27.31
CA LEU A 350 -1.10 -15.13 26.82
C LEU A 350 -0.54 -13.89 27.52
N GLY A 351 0.34 -14.07 28.51
CA GLY A 351 0.94 -12.99 29.29
C GLY A 351 0.00 -12.40 30.35
N TRP A 352 -1.05 -13.12 30.74
CA TRP A 352 -2.02 -12.67 31.74
C TRP A 352 -1.86 -13.36 33.10
N GLY A 353 -1.07 -14.44 33.16
CA GLY A 353 -0.68 -15.04 34.43
C GLY A 353 0.27 -14.15 35.22
N GLU A 354 0.21 -14.26 36.55
CA GLU A 354 1.21 -13.67 37.43
C GLU A 354 2.58 -14.19 36.99
N ARG A 355 3.49 -13.28 36.61
CA ARG A 355 4.86 -13.69 36.30
C ARG A 355 5.40 -14.29 37.59
N VAL A 356 5.65 -15.60 37.59
CA VAL A 356 6.43 -16.23 38.63
C VAL A 356 7.80 -15.57 38.55
N GLU A 357 8.05 -14.59 39.42
CA GLU A 357 9.36 -13.96 39.49
C GLU A 357 10.36 -15.09 39.73
N PRO A 358 11.45 -15.16 38.93
CA PRO A 358 12.47 -16.14 39.19
C PRO A 358 12.90 -15.96 40.64
N PRO A 359 12.95 -17.05 41.44
CA PRO A 359 13.20 -16.95 42.87
C PRO A 359 14.45 -16.10 43.07
N SER A 360 14.26 -14.93 43.66
CA SER A 360 15.31 -13.95 43.98
C SER A 360 16.07 -14.45 45.22
N GLY A 361 16.62 -15.66 45.09
CA GLY A 361 17.48 -16.29 46.08
C GLY A 361 18.90 -16.31 45.55
N ASP A 362 19.81 -15.68 46.28
CA ASP A 362 21.27 -15.63 46.07
C ASP A 362 21.97 -17.01 46.14
N ASP A 363 21.23 -18.11 46.07
CA ASP A 363 21.76 -19.46 46.10
C ASP A 363 21.98 -19.96 44.66
N HIS A 364 23.24 -19.84 44.22
CA HIS A 364 23.81 -20.42 43.00
C HIS A 364 23.76 -21.97 42.99
N ALA A 365 22.58 -22.56 43.14
CA ALA A 365 22.37 -23.97 42.82
C ALA A 365 22.18 -24.08 41.30
N ALA A 366 23.15 -24.68 40.63
CA ALA A 366 23.17 -24.91 39.18
C ALA A 366 21.83 -25.50 38.70
N VAL A 367 21.00 -24.65 38.10
CA VAL A 367 19.79 -25.09 37.39
C VAL A 367 20.25 -25.88 36.16
N PRO A 368 19.70 -27.08 35.91
CA PRO A 368 20.06 -27.89 34.75
C PRO A 368 19.91 -27.09 33.45
N GLU A 369 20.97 -27.04 32.65
CA GLU A 369 21.06 -26.27 31.39
C GLU A 369 19.97 -26.68 30.36
N ASP A 370 19.32 -27.83 30.52
CA ASP A 370 18.32 -28.35 29.58
C ASP A 370 16.94 -27.66 29.67
N CYS A 371 16.64 -26.92 30.75
CA CYS A 371 15.38 -26.15 30.85
C CYS A 371 15.55 -24.65 30.50
N ALA A 372 16.78 -24.18 30.29
CA ALA A 372 17.08 -22.77 30.01
C ALA A 372 16.75 -22.32 28.58
N ASN A 373 16.31 -23.24 27.72
CA ASN A 373 16.03 -22.96 26.30
C ASN A 373 14.58 -22.58 26.00
N VAL A 374 13.66 -22.63 26.97
CA VAL A 374 12.33 -22.02 26.82
C VAL A 374 12.50 -20.53 27.08
N HIS A 375 13.01 -19.82 26.07
CA HIS A 375 13.19 -18.38 26.15
C HIS A 375 11.89 -17.72 26.63
N PRO A 376 11.88 -17.00 27.77
CA PRO A 376 10.74 -16.22 28.26
C PRO A 376 10.34 -15.03 27.34
N GLN A 377 10.76 -15.07 26.07
CA GLN A 377 10.63 -14.02 25.07
C GLN A 377 9.88 -14.48 23.81
N ASP A 378 9.51 -15.76 23.68
CA ASP A 378 8.71 -16.19 22.54
C ASP A 378 7.22 -15.84 22.75
N ASP A 379 6.83 -14.67 22.24
CA ASP A 379 5.49 -14.10 22.31
C ASP A 379 4.53 -14.69 21.26
N THR A 380 4.91 -15.77 20.57
CA THR A 380 4.16 -16.32 19.42
C THR A 380 2.70 -16.65 19.76
N VAL A 381 2.44 -17.34 20.87
CA VAL A 381 1.07 -17.70 21.27
C VAL A 381 0.25 -16.43 21.54
N GLN A 382 0.82 -15.47 22.28
CA GLN A 382 0.17 -14.21 22.59
C GLN A 382 -0.18 -13.44 21.32
N VAL A 383 0.77 -13.23 20.41
CA VAL A 383 0.58 -12.50 19.15
C VAL A 383 -0.48 -13.16 18.28
N VAL A 384 -0.42 -14.49 18.10
CA VAL A 384 -1.40 -15.22 17.29
C VAL A 384 -2.81 -15.08 17.86
N PHE A 385 -2.98 -15.24 19.18
CA PHE A 385 -4.28 -15.05 19.82
C PHE A 385 -4.77 -13.61 19.67
N GLN A 386 -3.91 -12.61 19.93
CA GLN A 386 -4.30 -11.21 19.79
C GLN A 386 -4.80 -10.87 18.39
N HIS A 387 -4.10 -11.31 17.34
CA HIS A 387 -4.52 -11.08 15.97
C HIS A 387 -5.79 -11.85 15.60
N VAL A 388 -5.86 -13.14 15.94
CA VAL A 388 -7.02 -13.97 15.59
C VAL A 388 -8.31 -13.45 16.25
N LEU A 389 -8.22 -12.92 17.47
CA LEU A 389 -9.36 -12.38 18.21
C LEU A 389 -9.79 -10.99 17.70
N LYS A 390 -8.83 -10.11 17.38
CA LYS A 390 -9.08 -8.70 16.99
C LYS A 390 -9.32 -8.50 15.51
N ASP A 391 -8.63 -9.24 14.65
CA ASP A 391 -8.64 -8.99 13.21
C ASP A 391 -10.00 -9.30 12.61
N LYS A 392 -10.35 -8.53 11.57
CA LYS A 392 -11.61 -8.71 10.84
C LYS A 392 -11.61 -10.00 10.01
N ASN A 393 -10.46 -10.38 9.47
CA ASN A 393 -10.31 -11.50 8.54
C ASN A 393 -9.06 -12.36 8.86
N PRO A 394 -8.99 -12.98 10.04
CA PRO A 394 -7.85 -13.81 10.42
C PRO A 394 -7.77 -15.09 9.56
N PRO A 395 -6.57 -15.66 9.34
CA PRO A 395 -6.40 -16.91 8.61
C PRO A 395 -7.16 -18.06 9.26
N LYS A 396 -7.96 -18.79 8.48
CA LYS A 396 -8.83 -19.88 8.98
C LYS A 396 -8.08 -20.92 9.82
N ARG A 397 -6.87 -21.33 9.41
CA ARG A 397 -6.08 -22.32 10.17
C ARG A 397 -5.70 -21.82 11.57
N LEU A 398 -5.40 -20.53 11.73
CA LEU A 398 -5.13 -19.94 13.05
C LEU A 398 -6.43 -19.77 13.86
N VAL A 399 -7.55 -19.44 13.20
CA VAL A 399 -8.86 -19.42 13.85
C VAL A 399 -9.21 -20.79 14.41
N ASP A 400 -9.10 -21.83 13.59
CA ASP A 400 -9.42 -23.21 14.00
C ASP A 400 -8.53 -23.63 15.17
N LEU A 401 -7.23 -23.32 15.13
CA LEU A 401 -6.28 -23.56 16.21
C LEU A 401 -6.68 -22.86 17.51
N VAL A 402 -6.89 -21.54 17.47
CA VAL A 402 -7.23 -20.73 18.65
C VAL A 402 -8.58 -21.17 19.23
N VAL A 403 -9.57 -21.42 18.38
CA VAL A 403 -10.90 -21.87 18.80
C VAL A 403 -10.85 -23.24 19.47
N GLN A 404 -10.09 -24.19 18.92
CA GLN A 404 -9.91 -25.51 19.52
C GLN A 404 -9.18 -25.41 20.86
N THR A 405 -8.08 -24.68 20.90
CA THR A 405 -7.29 -24.48 22.13
C THR A 405 -8.13 -23.83 23.23
N LEU A 406 -8.90 -22.80 22.89
CA LEU A 406 -9.83 -22.18 23.85
C LEU A 406 -10.92 -23.16 24.27
N ALA A 407 -11.56 -23.87 23.34
CA ALA A 407 -12.62 -24.83 23.72
C ALA A 407 -12.14 -25.93 24.68
N ASP A 408 -10.85 -26.29 24.62
CA ASP A 408 -10.25 -27.32 25.48
C ASP A 408 -9.78 -26.79 26.84
N HIS A 409 -9.37 -25.53 26.91
CA HIS A 409 -8.68 -24.96 28.08
C HIS A 409 -9.33 -23.69 28.65
N LEU A 410 -10.54 -23.31 28.20
CA LEU A 410 -11.25 -22.13 28.70
C LEU A 410 -11.75 -22.35 30.13
N ASP A 411 -11.29 -21.50 31.05
CA ASP A 411 -11.85 -21.33 32.39
C ASP A 411 -12.54 -19.97 32.54
N LEU A 412 -13.23 -19.76 33.67
CA LEU A 412 -14.00 -18.54 33.93
C LEU A 412 -13.11 -17.29 34.00
N GLU A 413 -11.90 -17.43 34.53
CA GLU A 413 -10.92 -16.35 34.65
C GLU A 413 -10.41 -15.91 33.27
N LEU A 414 -10.05 -16.87 32.42
CA LEU A 414 -9.62 -16.63 31.04
C LEU A 414 -10.76 -16.04 30.20
N TRP A 415 -12.00 -16.51 30.40
CA TRP A 415 -13.16 -15.94 29.72
C TRP A 415 -13.37 -14.45 30.07
N ALA A 416 -13.28 -14.09 31.35
CA ALA A 416 -13.43 -12.69 31.78
C ALA A 416 -12.38 -11.77 31.14
N GLN A 417 -11.19 -12.29 30.85
CA GLN A 417 -10.15 -11.56 30.13
C GLN A 417 -10.37 -11.53 28.62
N LEU A 418 -11.01 -12.54 28.02
CA LEU A 418 -11.22 -12.64 26.59
C LEU A 418 -12.49 -11.94 26.08
N GLU A 419 -13.53 -11.81 26.91
CA GLU A 419 -14.87 -11.40 26.46
C GLU A 419 -14.89 -10.04 25.75
N HIS A 420 -14.01 -9.12 26.14
CA HIS A 420 -13.91 -7.79 25.56
C HIS A 420 -13.07 -7.73 24.28
N MET A 421 -12.29 -8.78 23.99
CA MET A 421 -11.43 -8.88 22.81
C MET A 421 -12.09 -9.70 21.68
N ILE A 422 -12.99 -10.61 22.04
CA ILE A 422 -13.65 -11.53 21.12
C ILE A 422 -14.72 -10.78 20.31
N ASN A 423 -14.57 -10.77 18.99
CA ASN A 423 -15.65 -10.33 18.11
C ASN A 423 -16.82 -11.35 18.06
N HIS A 424 -18.02 -10.91 17.68
CA HIS A 424 -19.23 -11.75 17.65
C HIS A 424 -19.05 -13.05 16.84
N GLN A 425 -18.34 -12.99 15.71
CA GLN A 425 -18.11 -14.17 14.88
C GLN A 425 -17.23 -15.21 15.59
N MET A 426 -16.19 -14.74 16.29
CA MET A 426 -15.31 -15.58 17.08
C MET A 426 -16.06 -16.22 18.27
N SER A 427 -16.89 -15.45 18.97
CA SER A 427 -17.76 -15.97 20.04
C SER A 427 -18.66 -17.10 19.54
N LYS A 428 -19.27 -16.92 18.35
CA LYS A 428 -20.10 -17.96 17.71
C LYS A 428 -19.29 -19.22 17.40
N ASN A 429 -18.08 -19.08 16.86
CA ASN A 429 -17.20 -20.21 16.53
C ASN A 429 -16.79 -20.97 17.81
N LEU A 430 -16.43 -20.24 18.87
CA LEU A 430 -16.07 -20.81 20.17
C LEU A 430 -17.23 -21.56 20.82
N ASN A 431 -18.42 -20.97 20.88
CA ASN A 431 -19.61 -21.63 21.41
C ASN A 431 -19.90 -22.94 20.67
N LYS A 432 -19.78 -22.93 19.33
CA LYS A 432 -19.95 -24.14 18.52
C LYS A 432 -18.91 -25.20 18.89
N ALA A 433 -17.63 -24.82 19.02
CA ALA A 433 -16.56 -25.75 19.37
C ALA A 433 -16.75 -26.34 20.78
N MET A 434 -17.13 -25.52 21.76
CA MET A 434 -17.42 -25.98 23.13
C MET A 434 -18.59 -26.97 23.18
N VAL A 435 -19.68 -26.71 22.44
CA VAL A 435 -20.83 -27.64 22.36
C VAL A 435 -20.40 -28.97 21.74
N LEU A 436 -19.63 -28.93 20.65
CA LEU A 436 -19.11 -30.15 20.01
C LEU A 436 -18.19 -30.95 20.94
N ARG A 437 -17.28 -30.28 21.66
CA ARG A 437 -16.40 -30.92 22.64
C ARG A 437 -17.17 -31.55 23.78
N ARG A 438 -18.21 -30.88 24.29
CA ARG A 438 -19.09 -31.44 25.32
C ARG A 438 -19.81 -32.69 24.82
N GLN A 439 -20.30 -32.67 23.58
CA GLN A 439 -20.94 -33.84 22.98
C GLN A 439 -19.99 -35.03 22.89
N ILE A 440 -18.76 -34.81 22.42
CA ILE A 440 -17.72 -35.84 22.34
C ILE A 440 -17.40 -36.43 23.73
N LYS A 441 -17.25 -35.59 24.76
CA LYS A 441 -16.98 -36.06 26.13
C LYS A 441 -18.11 -36.96 26.67
N MET A 442 -19.37 -36.60 26.43
CA MET A 442 -20.50 -37.44 26.85
C MET A 442 -20.51 -38.79 26.11
N GLU A 443 -20.24 -38.79 24.80
CA GLU A 443 -20.15 -40.02 24.00
C GLU A 443 -18.98 -40.93 24.44
N GLU A 444 -17.86 -40.34 24.85
CA GLU A 444 -16.72 -41.08 25.41
C GLU A 444 -17.07 -41.72 26.76
N GLU A 445 -17.69 -40.97 27.69
CA GLU A 445 -18.12 -41.46 28.99
C GLU A 445 -19.14 -42.61 28.88
N ASP A 446 -20.12 -42.49 27.97
CA ASP A 446 -21.10 -43.53 27.70
C ASP A 446 -20.45 -44.81 27.16
N CYS A 447 -19.40 -44.70 26.33
CA CYS A 447 -18.66 -45.85 25.82
C CYS A 447 -17.88 -46.61 26.90
N PHE A 448 -17.35 -45.90 27.91
CA PHE A 448 -16.67 -46.52 29.05
C PHE A 448 -17.65 -47.19 30.03
N SER A 449 -18.84 -46.62 30.21
CA SER A 449 -19.90 -47.18 31.05
C SER A 449 -20.39 -48.55 30.56
N VAL A 450 -20.50 -48.75 29.23
CA VAL A 450 -20.93 -50.04 28.65
C VAL A 450 -19.87 -51.14 28.78
N LYS A 451 -18.57 -50.79 28.82
CA LYS A 451 -17.48 -51.78 28.96
C LYS A 451 -17.30 -52.30 30.39
N SER A 452 -17.58 -51.50 31.41
CA SER A 452 -17.46 -51.92 32.82
C SER A 452 -18.59 -52.87 33.25
N GLU A 453 -19.76 -52.79 32.61
CA GLU A 453 -20.90 -53.65 32.90
C GLU A 453 -20.72 -55.08 32.31
N VAL A 454 -20.07 -55.23 31.15
CA VAL A 454 -19.84 -56.54 30.51
C VAL A 454 -18.75 -57.37 31.20
N MET A 455 -17.79 -56.74 31.89
CA MET A 455 -16.75 -57.48 32.64
C MET A 455 -17.21 -57.94 34.03
N SER A 456 -18.42 -57.58 34.46
CA SER A 456 -18.99 -57.97 35.77
C SER A 456 -19.96 -59.16 35.70
N ALA A 457 -20.06 -59.86 34.55
CA ALA A 457 -20.82 -61.10 34.46
C ALA A 457 -20.05 -62.23 35.18
N PRO A 458 -20.58 -62.80 36.29
CA PRO A 458 -19.89 -63.86 37.01
C PRO A 458 -19.86 -65.13 36.15
N ASN A 459 -18.66 -65.71 36.01
CA ASN A 459 -18.46 -67.09 35.55
C ASN A 459 -19.39 -68.01 36.36
N GLY A 460 -20.52 -68.37 35.76
CA GLY A 460 -21.38 -69.45 36.22
C GLY A 460 -20.57 -70.72 36.21
N LYS A 461 -20.36 -71.28 37.40
CA LYS A 461 -19.75 -72.59 37.64
C LYS A 461 -20.44 -73.65 36.75
N PHE A 462 -19.64 -74.39 35.99
CA PHE A 462 -19.95 -75.77 35.61
C PHE A 462 -19.35 -76.72 36.65
#